data_AF-A0AAJ4TVF5-F1
#
_entry.id   AF-A0AAJ4TVF5-F1
#
_cell.length_a   1.000
_cell.length_b   1.000
_cell.length_c   1.000
_cell.angle_alpha   90.00
_cell.angle_beta   90.00
_cell.angle_gamma   90.00
#
_symmetry.space_group_name_H-M   'P 1'
#
loop_
_entity.id
_entity.type
_entity.pdbx_description
1 polymer ?
#
loop_
_entity_poly.entity_id
_entity_poly.type
_entity_poly.pdbx_seq_one_letter_code
_entity_poly.pdbx_strand_id
1 'polypeptide(L)'
;MMEEVLEKPVPAFTRDEAIYMCADQDYWAQYLTALLPEALKDKYTSYYTEHTKDEMLAILGHELAHHIDLFLAEFDEENPTCEDMWFEEGMATYLPRKFFFDEQLFEGIYHLEKSLYEYYLNEFGDLPLEHFTYDIYSHSKEYIMFHYWMSFVKVTQFVSLVHGDVSRLFKLYHDWDKDGRKVSLAHYFETHI
;
A
#
# COMPACT_ATOMS: atom_id res chain seq x y z
N MET A 1 15.08 16.07 14.02
CA MET A 1 14.32 16.77 12.98
C MET A 1 14.57 16.22 11.57
N MET A 2 15.78 16.25 10.99
CA MET A 2 16.05 15.62 9.67
C MET A 2 16.62 14.19 9.76
N GLU A 3 17.31 13.87 10.85
CA GLU A 3 17.83 12.51 11.11
C GLU A 3 16.71 11.52 11.48
N GLU A 4 15.63 11.98 12.12
CA GLU A 4 14.49 11.11 12.51
C GLU A 4 13.58 10.73 11.34
N VAL A 5 13.61 11.47 10.22
CA VAL A 5 12.89 11.09 8.98
C VAL A 5 13.60 9.91 8.29
N LEU A 6 14.92 9.77 8.50
CA LEU A 6 15.75 8.71 7.92
C LEU A 6 15.74 7.41 8.76
N GLU A 7 15.26 7.45 10.01
CA GLU A 7 15.13 6.26 10.87
C GLU A 7 13.81 5.51 10.67
N LYS A 8 12.81 6.10 9.98
CA LYS A 8 11.60 5.37 9.63
C LYS A 8 11.87 4.41 8.46
N PRO A 9 11.29 3.20 8.48
CA PRO A 9 11.54 2.19 7.45
C PRO A 9 11.05 2.57 6.05
N VAL A 10 10.16 3.58 5.94
CA VAL A 10 9.61 4.13 4.69
C VAL A 10 10.01 5.61 4.56
N PRO A 11 10.60 6.07 3.43
CA PRO A 11 11.15 7.43 3.28
C PRO A 11 10.12 8.53 3.00
N ALA A 12 8.85 8.25 3.33
CA ALA A 12 7.73 9.16 3.27
C ALA A 12 6.78 8.87 4.44
N PHE A 13 6.14 9.90 5.00
CA PHE A 13 5.03 9.75 5.93
C PHE A 13 4.25 11.06 6.05
N THR A 14 2.97 10.92 6.43
CA THR A 14 2.09 12.02 6.81
C THR A 14 2.05 12.17 8.32
N ARG A 15 2.04 13.43 8.79
CA ARG A 15 1.78 13.79 10.18
C ARG A 15 0.97 15.08 10.20
N ASP A 16 -0.18 15.03 10.87
CA ASP A 16 -1.14 16.13 10.94
C ASP A 16 -1.53 16.58 9.52
N GLU A 17 -1.28 17.85 9.17
CA GLU A 17 -1.57 18.42 7.85
C GLU A 17 -0.35 18.41 6.91
N ALA A 18 0.77 17.77 7.30
CA ALA A 18 2.03 17.84 6.59
C ALA A 18 2.52 16.47 6.09
N ILE A 19 2.93 16.45 4.82
CA ILE A 19 3.61 15.32 4.19
C ILE A 19 5.12 15.54 4.25
N TYR A 20 5.85 14.55 4.77
CA TYR A 20 7.30 14.52 4.82
C TYR A 20 7.80 13.46 3.84
N MET A 21 8.64 13.85 2.88
CA MET A 21 9.15 12.94 1.85
C MET A 21 10.60 13.30 1.49
N CYS A 22 11.44 12.28 1.28
CA CYS A 22 12.77 12.48 0.70
C CYS A 22 12.65 12.98 -0.75
N ALA A 23 13.29 14.10 -1.06
CA ALA A 23 13.29 14.68 -2.42
C ALA A 23 14.42 14.14 -3.32
N ASP A 24 15.31 13.29 -2.79
CA ASP A 24 16.46 12.75 -3.52
C ASP A 24 16.04 11.53 -4.37
N GLN A 25 16.05 11.71 -5.69
CA GLN A 25 15.70 10.65 -6.64
C GLN A 25 16.70 9.48 -6.62
N ASP A 26 18.00 9.75 -6.45
CA ASP A 26 19.02 8.69 -6.45
C ASP A 26 18.86 7.80 -5.21
N TYR A 27 18.49 8.41 -4.09
CA TYR A 27 18.11 7.68 -2.89
C TYR A 27 16.90 6.77 -3.14
N TRP A 28 15.83 7.27 -3.77
CA TRP A 28 14.66 6.46 -4.09
C TRP A 28 14.96 5.31 -5.05
N ALA A 29 15.76 5.54 -6.09
CA ALA A 29 16.18 4.48 -7.00
C ALA A 29 16.94 3.37 -6.26
N GLN A 30 17.84 3.74 -5.35
CA GLN A 30 18.56 2.79 -4.50
C GLN A 30 17.62 2.06 -3.52
N TYR A 31 16.69 2.77 -2.89
CA TYR A 31 15.72 2.20 -1.96
C TYR A 31 14.85 1.14 -2.66
N LEU A 32 14.22 1.50 -3.79
CA LEU A 32 13.34 0.61 -4.55
C LEU A 32 14.08 -0.62 -5.09
N THR A 33 15.27 -0.42 -5.67
CA THR A 33 16.08 -1.55 -6.17
C THR A 33 16.62 -2.45 -5.06
N ALA A 34 16.85 -1.91 -3.86
CA ALA A 34 17.27 -2.70 -2.70
C ALA A 34 16.15 -3.57 -2.11
N LEU A 35 14.88 -3.32 -2.46
CA LEU A 35 13.75 -4.19 -2.12
C LEU A 35 13.64 -5.41 -3.05
N LEU A 36 14.35 -5.42 -4.18
CA LEU A 36 14.33 -6.56 -5.10
C LEU A 36 15.16 -7.73 -4.55
N PRO A 37 14.54 -8.91 -4.34
CA PRO A 37 15.31 -10.11 -4.06
C PRO A 37 16.15 -10.48 -5.28
N GLU A 38 17.26 -11.20 -5.07
CA GLU A 38 18.22 -11.54 -6.12
C GLU A 38 17.55 -12.19 -7.34
N ALA A 39 16.56 -13.06 -7.12
CA ALA A 39 15.82 -13.75 -8.17
C ALA A 39 15.00 -12.82 -9.10
N LEU A 40 14.72 -11.59 -8.66
CA LEU A 40 13.91 -10.62 -9.39
C LEU A 40 14.70 -9.41 -9.91
N LYS A 41 15.97 -9.25 -9.51
CA LYS A 41 16.80 -8.10 -9.89
C LYS A 41 16.96 -7.95 -11.40
N ASP A 42 17.32 -9.01 -12.10
CA ASP A 42 17.52 -8.97 -13.55
C ASP A 42 16.24 -8.56 -14.31
N LYS A 43 15.08 -8.84 -13.73
CA LYS A 43 13.77 -8.55 -14.35
C LYS A 43 13.31 -7.12 -14.10
N TYR A 44 13.55 -6.57 -12.90
CA TYR A 44 12.87 -5.34 -12.46
C TYR A 44 13.80 -4.17 -12.08
N THR A 45 15.12 -4.36 -12.08
CA THR A 45 16.04 -3.26 -11.76
C THR A 45 15.91 -2.09 -12.75
N SER A 46 15.82 -2.39 -14.06
CA SER A 46 15.62 -1.36 -15.08
C SER A 46 14.28 -0.67 -14.92
N TYR A 47 13.22 -1.43 -14.59
CA TYR A 47 11.88 -0.88 -14.37
C TYR A 47 11.89 0.17 -13.25
N TYR A 48 12.41 -0.15 -12.07
CA TYR A 48 12.48 0.84 -10.99
C TYR A 48 13.37 2.02 -11.34
N THR A 49 14.49 1.79 -12.05
CA THR A 49 15.39 2.87 -12.44
C THR A 49 14.73 3.84 -13.44
N GLU A 50 13.97 3.30 -14.41
CA GLU A 50 13.27 4.09 -15.43
C GLU A 50 12.07 4.85 -14.84
N HIS A 51 11.38 4.25 -13.88
CA HIS A 51 10.13 4.76 -13.30
C HIS A 51 10.27 5.31 -11.88
N THR A 52 11.49 5.60 -11.41
CA THR A 52 11.70 6.13 -10.03
C THR A 52 10.87 7.39 -9.77
N LYS A 53 10.79 8.31 -10.74
CA LYS A 53 10.01 9.55 -10.58
C LYS A 53 8.50 9.29 -10.53
N ASP A 54 8.04 8.32 -11.32
CA ASP A 54 6.63 7.94 -11.34
C ASP A 54 6.24 7.37 -9.98
N GLU A 55 7.07 6.47 -9.42
CA GLU A 55 6.87 5.92 -8.07
C GLU A 55 6.96 6.99 -6.99
N MET A 56 7.90 7.95 -7.08
CA MET A 56 7.96 9.09 -6.16
C MET A 56 6.65 9.91 -6.18
N LEU A 57 6.10 10.18 -7.38
CA LEU A 57 4.83 10.89 -7.51
C LEU A 57 3.67 10.07 -6.93
N ALA A 58 3.66 8.76 -7.16
CA ALA A 58 2.67 7.86 -6.57
C ALA A 58 2.75 7.83 -5.04
N ILE A 59 3.95 7.80 -4.46
CA ILE A 59 4.19 7.85 -3.02
C ILE A 59 3.70 9.18 -2.43
N LEU A 60 3.99 10.31 -3.08
CA LEU A 60 3.41 11.59 -2.65
C LEU A 60 1.88 11.57 -2.69
N GLY A 61 1.31 10.96 -3.73
CA GLY A 61 -0.13 10.79 -3.85
C GLY A 61 -0.73 9.82 -2.83
N HIS A 62 0.03 8.83 -2.38
CA HIS A 62 -0.34 7.90 -1.33
C HIS A 62 -0.45 8.64 0.00
N GLU A 63 0.56 9.43 0.35
CA GLU A 63 0.52 10.29 1.53
C GLU A 63 -0.66 11.27 1.49
N LEU A 64 -0.94 11.84 0.32
CA LEU A 64 -2.11 12.70 0.14
C LEU A 64 -3.44 11.93 0.30
N ALA A 65 -3.48 10.66 -0.08
CA ALA A 65 -4.69 9.85 -0.03
C ALA A 65 -5.15 9.57 1.41
N HIS A 66 -4.25 9.52 2.39
CA HIS A 66 -4.64 9.39 3.80
C HIS A 66 -5.51 10.57 4.30
N HIS A 67 -5.55 11.70 3.60
CA HIS A 67 -6.47 12.81 3.90
C HIS A 67 -7.88 12.63 3.32
N ILE A 68 -8.21 11.50 2.69
CA ILE A 68 -9.55 11.23 2.17
C ILE A 68 -10.49 10.86 3.33
N ASP A 69 -11.55 11.65 3.51
CA ASP A 69 -12.61 11.47 4.54
C ASP A 69 -13.46 10.19 4.40
N LEU A 70 -13.05 9.23 3.56
CA LEU A 70 -13.71 7.94 3.38
C LEU A 70 -13.02 6.81 4.17
N PHE A 71 -11.82 7.05 4.71
CA PHE A 71 -11.20 6.11 5.65
C PHE A 71 -11.83 6.24 7.03
N LEU A 72 -12.02 5.12 7.73
CA LEU A 72 -12.70 5.09 9.04
C LEU A 72 -11.74 5.40 10.19
N ALA A 73 -10.45 5.09 10.03
CA ALA A 73 -9.45 5.36 11.04
C ALA A 73 -9.20 6.88 11.13
N GLU A 74 -9.35 7.45 12.33
CA GLU A 74 -8.92 8.82 12.60
C GLU A 74 -7.46 8.83 13.08
N PHE A 75 -6.68 9.85 12.69
CA PHE A 75 -5.27 10.03 13.07
C PHE A 75 -5.03 10.11 14.60
N ASP A 76 -6.06 10.38 15.40
CA ASP A 76 -5.98 10.68 16.84
C ASP A 76 -6.77 9.69 17.72
N GLU A 77 -7.03 8.48 17.24
CA GLU A 77 -7.62 7.45 18.10
C GLU A 77 -6.60 6.95 19.12
N GLU A 78 -6.94 7.00 20.42
CA GLU A 78 -6.11 6.44 21.49
C GLU A 78 -5.93 4.92 21.37
N ASN A 79 -6.80 4.24 20.62
CA ASN A 79 -6.73 2.80 20.30
C ASN A 79 -7.15 2.57 18.84
N PRO A 80 -6.31 2.91 17.86
CA PRO A 80 -6.66 2.76 16.45
C PRO A 80 -6.88 1.28 16.14
N THR A 81 -8.02 0.95 15.53
CA THR A 81 -8.23 -0.42 15.05
C THR A 81 -7.32 -0.70 13.85
N CYS A 82 -6.82 -1.92 13.73
CA CYS A 82 -5.98 -2.34 12.59
C CYS A 82 -6.72 -3.26 11.60
N GLU A 83 -8.02 -3.52 11.82
CA GLU A 83 -8.80 -4.47 11.01
C GLU A 83 -8.95 -4.03 9.54
N ASP A 84 -8.77 -2.75 9.27
CA ASP A 84 -8.92 -2.09 7.98
C ASP A 84 -7.65 -1.43 7.46
N MET A 85 -6.53 -1.50 8.18
CA MET A 85 -5.29 -0.83 7.76
C MET A 85 -4.79 -1.34 6.40
N TRP A 86 -4.94 -2.64 6.11
CA TRP A 86 -4.62 -3.16 4.77
C TRP A 86 -5.47 -2.52 3.66
N PHE A 87 -6.73 -2.19 3.96
CA PHE A 87 -7.62 -1.57 2.98
C PHE A 87 -7.23 -0.11 2.76
N GLU A 88 -6.96 0.62 3.84
CA GLU A 88 -6.48 2.00 3.77
C GLU A 88 -5.18 2.09 2.99
N GLU A 89 -4.14 1.37 3.40
CA GLU A 89 -2.82 1.37 2.75
C GLU A 89 -2.89 0.86 1.31
N GLY A 90 -3.72 -0.16 1.05
CA GLY A 90 -3.96 -0.68 -0.29
C GLY A 90 -4.66 0.33 -1.20
N MET A 91 -5.66 1.06 -0.70
CA MET A 91 -6.36 2.12 -1.44
C MET A 91 -5.49 3.35 -1.63
N ALA A 92 -4.75 3.77 -0.60
CA ALA A 92 -3.78 4.86 -0.67
C ALA A 92 -2.68 4.55 -1.70
N THR A 93 -2.30 3.28 -1.88
CA THR A 93 -1.39 2.86 -2.95
C THR A 93 -2.07 2.79 -4.32
N TYR A 94 -3.30 2.29 -4.38
CA TYR A 94 -4.05 2.10 -5.64
C TYR A 94 -4.45 3.43 -6.31
N LEU A 95 -5.06 4.35 -5.55
CA LEU A 95 -5.65 5.58 -6.07
C LEU A 95 -4.65 6.47 -6.83
N PRO A 96 -3.51 6.89 -6.25
CA PRO A 96 -2.59 7.78 -6.95
C PRO A 96 -2.03 7.14 -8.21
N ARG A 97 -1.72 5.83 -8.19
CA ARG A 97 -1.30 5.09 -9.39
C ARG A 97 -2.40 5.10 -10.45
N LYS A 98 -3.66 4.91 -10.05
CA LYS A 98 -4.79 4.95 -10.99
C LYS A 98 -5.00 6.32 -11.63
N PHE A 99 -4.70 7.40 -10.91
CA PHE A 99 -4.84 8.78 -11.41
C PHE A 99 -3.63 9.28 -12.19
N PHE A 100 -2.42 8.90 -11.79
CA PHE A 100 -1.17 9.44 -12.35
C PHE A 100 -0.59 8.58 -13.47
N PHE A 101 -0.80 7.26 -13.41
CA PHE A 101 -0.18 6.35 -14.38
C PHE A 101 -1.10 6.11 -15.57
N ASP A 102 -0.50 5.88 -16.73
CA ASP A 102 -1.22 5.27 -17.83
C ASP A 102 -1.42 3.77 -17.58
N GLU A 103 -2.21 3.12 -18.45
CA GLU A 103 -2.54 1.70 -18.30
C GLU A 103 -1.29 0.80 -18.38
N GLN A 104 -0.32 1.14 -19.24
CA GLN A 104 0.89 0.33 -19.39
C GLN A 104 1.75 0.39 -18.13
N LEU A 105 1.93 1.58 -17.57
CA LEU A 105 2.68 1.81 -16.35
C LEU A 105 1.98 1.16 -15.15
N PHE A 106 0.66 1.31 -15.03
CA PHE A 106 -0.13 0.68 -13.96
C PHE A 106 -0.03 -0.85 -13.99
N GLU A 107 -0.20 -1.48 -15.16
CA GLU A 107 -0.06 -2.93 -15.29
C GLU A 107 1.37 -3.40 -15.01
N GLY A 108 2.37 -2.61 -15.43
CA GLY A 108 3.78 -2.89 -15.15
C GLY A 108 4.07 -2.95 -13.65
N ILE A 109 3.65 -1.94 -12.88
CA ILE A 109 3.90 -1.89 -11.43
C ILE A 109 3.06 -2.94 -10.70
N TYR A 110 1.83 -3.18 -11.15
CA TYR A 110 0.99 -4.26 -10.62
C TYR A 110 1.67 -5.63 -10.74
N HIS A 111 2.21 -5.95 -11.93
CA HIS A 111 2.91 -7.22 -12.13
C HIS A 111 4.22 -7.32 -11.36
N LEU A 112 4.96 -6.21 -11.24
CA LEU A 112 6.17 -6.14 -10.45
C LEU A 112 5.87 -6.44 -8.98
N GLU A 113 4.97 -5.68 -8.36
CA GLU A 113 4.67 -5.82 -6.93
C GLU A 113 3.93 -7.12 -6.62
N LYS A 114 3.10 -7.62 -7.54
CA LYS A 114 2.56 -8.98 -7.45
C LYS A 114 3.66 -10.03 -7.42
N SER A 115 4.72 -9.87 -8.21
CA SER A 115 5.87 -10.80 -8.19
C SER A 115 6.65 -10.71 -6.87
N LEU A 116 6.77 -9.51 -6.27
CA LEU A 116 7.39 -9.33 -4.96
C LEU A 116 6.55 -9.98 -3.86
N TYR A 117 5.24 -9.72 -3.85
CA TYR A 117 4.29 -10.39 -2.96
C TYR A 117 4.39 -11.92 -3.08
N GLU A 118 4.31 -12.47 -4.30
CA GLU A 118 4.38 -13.92 -4.53
C GLU A 118 5.75 -14.52 -4.13
N TYR A 119 6.85 -13.78 -4.30
CA TYR A 119 8.16 -14.20 -3.85
C TYR A 119 8.19 -14.33 -2.31
N TYR A 120 7.81 -13.26 -1.61
CA TYR A 120 7.85 -13.20 -0.15
C TYR A 120 6.72 -13.98 0.53
N LEU A 121 5.64 -14.32 -0.19
CA LEU A 121 4.62 -15.26 0.28
C LEU A 121 5.23 -16.61 0.64
N ASN A 122 6.26 -17.06 -0.08
CA ASN A 122 6.98 -18.29 0.24
C ASN A 122 7.88 -18.15 1.48
N GLU A 123 8.29 -16.93 1.81
CA GLU A 123 9.19 -16.63 2.93
C GLU A 123 8.42 -16.37 4.23
N PHE A 124 7.35 -15.59 4.17
CA PHE A 124 6.56 -15.14 5.32
C PHE A 124 5.25 -15.91 5.52
N GLY A 125 4.79 -16.63 4.50
CA GLY A 125 3.57 -17.45 4.54
C GLY A 125 2.31 -16.70 4.11
N ASP A 126 1.22 -17.47 3.97
CA ASP A 126 -0.11 -16.97 3.62
C ASP A 126 -0.80 -16.37 4.85
N LEU A 127 -0.54 -15.08 5.07
CA LEU A 127 -1.10 -14.31 6.18
C LEU A 127 -2.47 -13.72 5.80
N PRO A 128 -3.44 -13.67 6.73
CA PRO A 128 -4.65 -12.88 6.55
C PRO A 128 -4.33 -11.41 6.26
N LEU A 129 -5.20 -10.72 5.51
CA LEU A 129 -5.03 -9.29 5.23
C LEU A 129 -5.00 -8.46 6.52
N GLU A 130 -5.79 -8.88 7.50
CA GLU A 130 -5.92 -8.27 8.82
C GLU A 130 -4.67 -8.47 9.71
N HIS A 131 -3.64 -9.19 9.25
CA HIS A 131 -2.32 -9.19 9.90
C HIS A 131 -1.51 -7.93 9.61
N PHE A 132 -1.96 -7.05 8.71
CA PHE A 132 -1.36 -5.73 8.59
C PHE A 132 -1.75 -4.92 9.84
N THR A 133 -0.90 -4.93 10.87
CA THR A 133 -1.06 -4.17 12.11
C THR A 133 0.17 -3.29 12.37
N TYR A 134 0.12 -2.41 13.37
CA TYR A 134 1.28 -1.56 13.71
C TYR A 134 2.52 -2.36 14.16
N ASP A 135 2.35 -3.61 14.57
CA ASP A 135 3.46 -4.47 14.99
C ASP A 135 4.47 -4.74 13.86
N ILE A 136 4.04 -4.72 12.59
CA ILE A 136 4.91 -5.01 11.45
C ILE A 136 6.08 -4.03 11.35
N TYR A 137 5.93 -2.80 11.86
CA TYR A 137 6.98 -1.79 11.85
C TYR A 137 8.18 -2.13 12.76
N SER A 138 8.06 -3.18 13.58
CA SER A 138 9.18 -3.75 14.35
C SER A 138 9.99 -4.81 13.60
N HIS A 139 9.57 -5.18 12.39
CA HIS A 139 10.19 -6.21 11.54
C HIS A 139 11.08 -5.63 10.44
N SER A 140 11.62 -6.49 9.57
CA SER A 140 12.44 -6.05 8.45
C SER A 140 11.62 -5.24 7.44
N LYS A 141 12.31 -4.39 6.68
CA LYS A 141 11.74 -3.60 5.59
C LYS A 141 11.03 -4.47 4.55
N GLU A 142 11.54 -5.67 4.25
CA GLU A 142 10.90 -6.62 3.34
C GLU A 142 9.57 -7.13 3.89
N TYR A 143 9.51 -7.40 5.19
CA TYR A 143 8.27 -7.82 5.86
C TYR A 143 7.24 -6.70 5.88
N ILE A 144 7.67 -5.46 6.15
CA ILE A 144 6.80 -4.28 6.07
C ILE A 144 6.24 -4.15 4.65
N MET A 145 7.10 -4.10 3.64
CA MET A 145 6.69 -3.94 2.25
C MET A 145 5.85 -5.11 1.73
N PHE A 146 6.03 -6.33 2.25
CA PHE A 146 5.17 -7.46 1.95
C PHE A 146 3.70 -7.17 2.26
N HIS A 147 3.40 -6.54 3.40
CA HIS A 147 2.03 -6.15 3.74
C HIS A 147 1.47 -5.07 2.80
N TYR A 148 2.29 -4.08 2.40
CA TYR A 148 1.90 -3.07 1.41
C TYR A 148 1.61 -3.69 0.03
N TRP A 149 2.51 -4.55 -0.49
CA TRP A 149 2.33 -5.21 -1.78
C TRP A 149 1.11 -6.14 -1.77
N MET A 150 0.93 -6.91 -0.70
CA MET A 150 -0.24 -7.78 -0.52
C MET A 150 -1.53 -6.94 -0.56
N SER A 151 -1.56 -5.83 0.17
CA SER A 151 -2.71 -4.91 0.25
C SER A 151 -3.04 -4.30 -1.10
N PHE A 152 -2.04 -3.74 -1.79
CA PHE A 152 -2.21 -3.16 -3.13
C PHE A 152 -2.73 -4.20 -4.13
N VAL A 153 -2.16 -5.41 -4.13
CA VAL A 153 -2.59 -6.49 -5.03
C VAL A 153 -4.04 -6.88 -4.76
N LYS A 154 -4.44 -7.04 -3.49
CA LYS A 154 -5.80 -7.43 -3.11
C LYS A 154 -6.82 -6.34 -3.37
N VAL A 155 -6.52 -5.09 -3.03
CA VAL A 155 -7.37 -3.94 -3.37
C VAL A 155 -7.57 -3.84 -4.88
N THR A 156 -6.51 -3.97 -5.67
CA THR A 156 -6.61 -3.94 -7.14
C THR A 156 -7.55 -5.03 -7.67
N GLN A 157 -7.52 -6.23 -7.07
CA GLN A 157 -8.44 -7.32 -7.39
C GLN A 157 -9.88 -6.98 -7.01
N PHE A 158 -10.14 -6.47 -5.81
CA PHE A 158 -11.48 -6.08 -5.38
C PHE A 158 -12.06 -4.94 -6.24
N VAL A 159 -11.26 -3.94 -6.57
CA VAL A 159 -11.66 -2.86 -7.47
C VAL A 159 -12.04 -3.40 -8.86
N SER A 160 -11.31 -4.39 -9.37
CA SER A 160 -11.65 -5.06 -10.63
C SER A 160 -13.00 -5.79 -10.57
N LEU A 161 -13.28 -6.46 -9.44
CA LEU A 161 -14.55 -7.16 -9.23
C LEU A 161 -15.76 -6.22 -9.14
N VAL A 162 -15.57 -4.96 -8.71
CA VAL A 162 -16.58 -3.90 -8.80
C VAL A 162 -16.49 -3.08 -10.11
N HIS A 163 -15.83 -3.62 -11.15
CA HIS A 163 -15.68 -2.99 -12.47
C HIS A 163 -15.04 -1.59 -12.45
N GLY A 164 -14.13 -1.36 -11.52
CA GLY A 164 -13.45 -0.07 -11.35
C GLY A 164 -14.25 0.97 -10.56
N ASP A 165 -15.44 0.64 -10.06
CA ASP A 165 -16.24 1.54 -9.23
C ASP A 165 -15.72 1.59 -7.79
N VAL A 166 -14.70 2.42 -7.58
CA VAL A 166 -14.10 2.66 -6.26
C VAL A 166 -15.13 3.16 -5.24
N SER A 167 -16.13 3.96 -5.67
CA SER A 167 -17.17 4.45 -4.76
C SER A 167 -18.04 3.31 -4.23
N ARG A 168 -18.32 2.27 -5.04
CA ARG A 168 -18.97 1.06 -4.57
C ARG A 168 -18.13 0.32 -3.52
N LEU A 169 -16.82 0.25 -3.69
CA LEU A 169 -15.93 -0.41 -2.73
C LEU A 169 -15.89 0.32 -1.38
N PHE A 170 -15.74 1.65 -1.38
CA PHE A 170 -15.85 2.45 -0.16
C PHE A 170 -17.23 2.34 0.51
N LYS A 171 -18.30 2.25 -0.28
CA LYS A 171 -19.64 2.01 0.28
C LYS A 171 -19.70 0.70 1.05
N LEU A 172 -19.17 -0.40 0.49
CA LEU A 172 -19.12 -1.70 1.17
C LEU A 172 -18.28 -1.63 2.45
N TYR A 173 -17.16 -0.92 2.41
CA TYR A 173 -16.31 -0.69 3.59
C TYR A 173 -17.07 0.05 4.71
N HIS A 174 -17.81 1.11 4.40
CA HIS A 174 -18.64 1.79 5.40
C HIS A 174 -19.86 0.97 5.85
N ASP A 175 -20.43 0.13 4.98
CA ASP A 175 -21.53 -0.75 5.35
C ASP A 175 -21.05 -1.84 6.34
N TRP A 176 -19.85 -2.40 6.13
CA TRP A 176 -19.19 -3.34 7.05
C TRP A 176 -19.06 -2.78 8.47
N ASP A 177 -18.62 -1.53 8.58
CA ASP A 177 -18.52 -0.83 9.86
C ASP A 177 -19.88 -0.60 10.51
N LYS A 178 -20.86 -0.09 9.74
CA LYS A 178 -22.24 0.13 10.22
C LYS A 178 -22.94 -1.16 10.65
N ASP A 179 -22.62 -2.28 10.01
CA ASP A 179 -23.12 -3.61 10.37
C ASP A 179 -22.48 -4.17 11.65
N GLY A 180 -21.49 -3.46 12.20
CA GLY A 180 -20.84 -3.74 13.47
C GLY A 180 -19.61 -4.65 13.35
N ARG A 181 -18.92 -4.66 12.20
CA ARG A 181 -17.67 -5.41 11.97
C ARG A 181 -17.74 -6.88 12.42
N LYS A 182 -18.86 -7.55 12.12
CA LYS A 182 -19.16 -8.92 12.62
C LYS A 182 -18.23 -10.01 12.07
N VAL A 183 -17.58 -9.73 10.94
CA VAL A 183 -16.60 -10.56 10.24
C VAL A 183 -15.44 -9.67 9.82
N SER A 184 -14.32 -10.25 9.40
CA SER A 184 -13.21 -9.48 8.87
C SER A 184 -13.61 -8.69 7.61
N LEU A 185 -12.95 -7.56 7.34
CA LEU A 185 -13.25 -6.74 6.17
C LEU A 185 -13.01 -7.52 4.87
N ALA A 186 -11.93 -8.32 4.81
CA ALA A 186 -11.65 -9.17 3.64
C ALA A 186 -12.81 -10.14 3.38
N HIS A 187 -13.30 -10.82 4.42
CA HIS A 187 -14.45 -11.73 4.31
C HIS A 187 -15.73 -11.01 3.89
N TYR A 188 -15.95 -9.78 4.40
CA TYR A 188 -17.11 -8.98 4.02
C TYR A 188 -17.08 -8.64 2.52
N PHE A 189 -15.92 -8.24 1.98
CA PHE A 189 -15.77 -7.98 0.55
C PHE A 189 -15.99 -9.23 -0.30
N GLU A 190 -15.41 -10.37 0.08
CA GLU A 190 -15.58 -11.65 -0.63
C GLU A 190 -17.05 -12.08 -0.74
N THR A 191 -17.90 -11.66 0.19
CA THR A 191 -19.31 -12.07 0.27
C THR A 191 -20.30 -11.06 -0.31
N HIS A 192 -19.89 -9.81 -0.56
CA HIS A 192 -20.78 -8.71 -0.96
C HIS A 192 -20.44 -8.02 -2.30
N ILE A 193 -19.31 -8.37 -2.92
CA ILE A 193 -18.93 -7.89 -4.26
C ILE A 193 -19.60 -8.72 -5.35
#